data_AF-A0A2D6NDL6-F1
#
_entry.id   AF-A0A2D6NDL6-F1
#
_cell.length_a   1.000
_cell.length_b   1.000
_cell.length_c   1.000
_cell.angle_alpha   90.00
_cell.angle_beta   90.00
_cell.angle_gamma   90.00
#
_symmetry.space_group_name_H-M   'P 1'
#
loop_
_entity.id
_entity.type
_entity.pdbx_description
1 polymer ?
#
loop_
_entity_poly.entity_id
_entity_poly.type
_entity_poly.pdbx_seq_one_letter_code
_entity_poly.pdbx_strand_id
1 'polypeptide(L)' 'MYKKVLRYETFIIVGFSITFLSFFNVIGITNIPSDLFWTLAGLGLIVEGFIERIKWKNKKERLLHKDKQLMFNR' A
#
# COMPACT_ATOMS: atom_id res chain seq x y z
N MET A 1 14.56 0.21 10.61
CA MET A 1 14.51 -0.91 9.63
C MET A 1 13.18 -1.67 9.71
N TYR A 2 12.69 -1.98 10.91
CA TYR A 2 11.44 -2.72 11.16
C TYR A 2 10.13 -2.13 10.59
N LYS A 3 10.00 -0.80 10.46
CA LYS A 3 8.79 -0.16 9.91
C LYS A 3 8.48 -0.47 8.44
N LYS A 4 9.46 -0.91 7.65
CA LYS A 4 9.24 -1.27 6.23
C LYS A 4 8.76 -2.71 6.05
N VAL A 5 9.15 -3.61 6.94
CA VAL A 5 8.88 -5.05 6.84
C VAL A 5 7.44 -5.36 7.23
N LEU A 6 6.98 -4.79 8.36
CA LEU A 6 5.58 -4.88 8.82
C LEU A 6 4.56 -4.45 7.76
N ARG A 7 4.89 -3.46 6.92
CA ARG A 7 3.96 -2.96 5.89
C ARG A 7 3.81 -3.92 4.71
N TYR A 8 4.91 -4.56 4.30
CA TYR A 8 4.86 -5.60 3.27
C TYR A 8 4.14 -6.84 3.77
N GLU A 9 4.34 -7.22 5.03
CA GLU A 9 3.60 -8.32 5.65
C GLU A 9 2.10 -8.03 5.71
N THR A 10 1.69 -6.82 6.13
CA THR A 10 0.27 -6.44 6.10
C THR A 10 -0.30 -6.44 4.68
N PHE A 11 0.45 -5.99 3.67
CA PHE A 11 0.00 -6.02 2.27
C PHE A 11 -0.18 -7.45 1.76
N ILE A 12 0.79 -8.32 2.01
CA ILE A 12 0.69 -9.74 1.66
C ILE A 12 -0.49 -10.38 2.39
N ILE A 13 -0.68 -10.11 3.68
CA ILE A 13 -1.77 -10.67 4.48
C ILE A 13 -3.14 -10.17 3.98
N VAL A 14 -3.28 -8.87 3.70
CA VAL A 14 -4.55 -8.29 3.23
C VAL A 14 -4.86 -8.76 1.81
N GLY A 15 -3.88 -8.71 0.91
CA GLY A 15 -4.03 -9.24 -0.45
C GLY A 15 -4.36 -10.72 -0.46
N PHE A 16 -3.66 -11.53 0.34
CA PHE A 16 -3.90 -12.96 0.46
C PHE A 16 -5.26 -13.26 1.08
N SER A 17 -5.67 -12.52 2.10
CA SER A 17 -7.01 -12.66 2.70
C SER A 17 -8.11 -12.34 1.68
N ILE A 18 -7.93 -11.30 0.87
CA ILE A 18 -8.83 -10.94 -0.22
C ILE A 18 -8.84 -12.05 -1.29
N THR A 19 -7.69 -12.57 -1.72
CA THR A 19 -7.63 -13.69 -2.68
C THR A 19 -8.35 -14.93 -2.17
N PHE A 20 -8.14 -15.32 -0.90
CA PHE A 20 -8.82 -16.47 -0.30
C PHE A 20 -10.32 -16.24 -0.17
N LEU A 21 -10.76 -15.05 0.26
CA LEU A 21 -12.18 -14.70 0.30
C LEU A 21 -12.83 -14.78 -1.08
N SER A 22 -12.14 -14.30 -2.13
CA SER A 22 -12.62 -14.41 -3.52
C SER A 22 -12.77 -15.86 -3.93
N PHE A 23 -11.77 -16.69 -3.61
CA PHE A 23 -11.73 -18.09 -3.99
C PHE A 23 -12.88 -18.87 -3.34
N PHE A 24 -13.12 -18.66 -2.05
CA PHE A 24 -14.28 -19.22 -1.34
C PHE A 24 -15.63 -18.73 -1.89
N ASN A 25 -15.68 -17.49 -2.38
CA ASN A 25 -16.87 -16.94 -3.02
C ASN A 25 -17.15 -17.57 -4.39
N VAL A 26 -16.12 -17.80 -5.21
CA VAL A 26 -16.23 -18.44 -6.52
C VAL A 26 -16.60 -19.93 -6.40
N ILE A 27 -16.13 -20.61 -5.33
CA ILE A 27 -16.51 -22.00 -5.04
C ILE A 27 -17.96 -22.12 -4.52
N GLY A 28 -18.62 -20.98 -4.26
CA GLY A 28 -20.03 -20.95 -3.83
C GLY A 28 -20.24 -21.24 -2.34
N ILE A 29 -19.17 -21.20 -1.54
CA ILE A 29 -19.25 -21.39 -0.08
C ILE A 29 -19.78 -20.12 0.60
N THR A 30 -19.47 -18.95 0.05
CA THR A 30 -20.02 -17.65 0.43
C THR A 30 -20.75 -17.03 -0.75
N ASN A 31 -21.83 -16.27 -0.48
CA ASN A 31 -22.65 -15.60 -1.51
C ASN A 31 -22.45 -14.08 -1.42
N ILE A 32 -21.18 -13.65 -1.45
CA ILE A 32 -20.79 -12.24 -1.39
C ILE A 32 -20.89 -11.64 -2.79
N PRO A 33 -21.55 -10.49 -2.98
CA PRO A 33 -21.61 -9.85 -4.29
C PRO A 33 -20.20 -9.41 -4.75
N SER A 34 -19.87 -9.73 -6.00
CA SER A 34 -18.57 -9.37 -6.62
C SER A 34 -18.26 -7.88 -6.54
N ASP A 35 -19.28 -7.01 -6.56
CA ASP A 35 -19.09 -5.56 -6.45
C ASP A 35 -18.44 -5.17 -5.11
N LEU A 36 -18.85 -5.79 -4.00
CA LEU A 36 -18.23 -5.55 -2.69
C LEU A 36 -16.78 -6.03 -2.65
N PHE A 37 -16.48 -7.14 -3.33
CA PHE A 37 -15.13 -7.69 -3.43
C PHE A 37 -14.17 -6.73 -4.14
N TRP A 38 -14.56 -6.28 -5.33
CA TRP A 38 -13.77 -5.33 -6.12
C TRP A 38 -13.65 -3.96 -5.44
N THR A 39 -14.68 -3.53 -4.72
CA THR A 39 -14.64 -2.30 -3.94
C THR A 39 -13.61 -2.38 -2.80
N LEU A 40 -13.54 -3.51 -2.08
CA LEU A 40 -12.55 -3.72 -1.02
C LEU A 40 -11.11 -3.77 -1.56
N ALA A 41 -10.92 -4.47 -2.68
CA ALA A 41 -9.62 -4.55 -3.35
C ALA A 41 -9.14 -3.18 -3.85
N GLY A 42 -10.04 -2.39 -4.46
CA GLY A 42 -9.75 -1.02 -4.87
C GLY A 42 -9.40 -0.11 -3.70
N LEU A 43 -10.10 -0.23 -2.58
CA LEU A 43 -9.84 0.55 -1.36
C LEU A 43 -8.45 0.24 -0.79
N GLY A 44 -8.04 -1.04 -0.78
CA GLY A 44 -6.70 -1.46 -0.39
C GLY A 44 -5.60 -0.84 -1.25
N LEU A 45 -5.78 -0.83 -2.58
CA LEU A 45 -4.85 -0.19 -3.53
C LEU A 45 -4.76 1.32 -3.35
N ILE A 46 -5.88 2.00 -3.09
CA ILE A 46 -5.91 3.45 -2.86
C ILE A 46 -5.13 3.80 -1.59
N VAL A 47 -5.34 3.07 -0.50
CA VAL A 47 -4.64 3.29 0.77
C VAL A 47 -3.13 3.11 0.59
N GLU A 48 -2.70 2.06 -0.10
CA GLU A 48 -1.29 1.83 -0.44
C GLU A 48 -0.70 2.97 -1.26
N GLY A 49 -1.37 3.37 -2.36
CA GLY A 49 -0.94 4.47 -3.20
C GLY A 49 -0.83 5.80 -2.45
N PHE A 50 -1.75 6.05 -1.52
CA PHE A 50 -1.73 7.26 -0.68
C PHE A 50 -0.55 7.27 0.30
N ILE A 51 -0.29 6.14 0.95
CA ILE A 51 0.86 5.98 1.86
C ILE A 51 2.18 6.13 1.10
N GLU A 52 2.28 5.56 -0.10
CA GLU A 52 3.47 5.68 -0.94
C GLU A 52 3.70 7.14 -1.36
N ARG A 53 2.64 7.86 -1.75
CA ARG A 53 2.72 9.28 -2.11
C ARG A 53 3.26 10.14 -0.96
N ILE A 54 2.78 9.92 0.27
CA ILE A 54 3.28 10.63 1.46
C ILE A 54 4.77 10.35 1.68
N LYS A 55 5.19 9.09 1.53
CA LYS A 55 6.59 8.69 1.69
C LYS A 55 7.49 9.31 0.61
N TRP A 56 7.02 9.39 -0.63
CA TRP A 56 7.71 10.05 -1.72
C TRP A 56 7.87 11.56 -1.46
N LYS A 57 6.83 12.22 -0.98
CA LYS A 57 6.89 13.64 -0.60
C LYS A 57 7.97 13.89 0.46
N ASN A 58 7.98 13.09 1.53
CA ASN A 58 8.97 13.20 2.61
C ASN A 58 10.41 12.82 2.16
N LYS A 59 10.56 12.00 1.12
CA LYS A 59 11.87 11.69 0.53
C LYS A 59 12.37 12.86 -0.31
N LYS A 60 11.48 13.48 -1.10
CA LYS A 60 11.79 14.63 -1.95
C LYS A 60 12.28 15.82 -1.13
N GLU A 61 11.64 16.12 0.00
CA GLU A 61 12.03 17.21 0.91
C GLU A 61 13.44 17.03 1.49
N ARG A 62 13.81 15.80 1.88
CA ARG A 62 15.15 15.49 2.40
C ARG A 62 16.26 15.61 1.36
N LEU A 63 15.95 15.28 0.11
CA LEU A 63 16.89 15.46 -1.00
C LEU A 63 17.10 16.95 -1.29
N LEU A 64 16.02 17.73 -1.32
CA LEU A 64 16.08 19.18 -1.52
C LEU A 64 16.92 19.89 -0.46
N HIS A 65 16.81 19.47 0.81
CA HIS A 65 17.64 19.99 1.89
C HIS A 65 19.12 19.62 1.76
N LYS A 66 19.42 18.40 1.27
CA LYS A 66 20.81 17.98 1.00
C LYS A 66 21.45 18.79 -0.12
N ASP A 67 20.72 19.04 -1.22
CA ASP A 67 21.22 19.85 -2.33
C ASP A 67 21.51 21.29 -1.91
N LYS A 68 20.64 21.91 -1.10
CA LYS A 68 20.90 23.25 -0.55
C LYS A 68 22.18 23.32 0.30
N GLN A 69 22.42 22.31 1.14
CA GLN A 69 23.64 22.24 1.96
C GLN A 69 24.90 22.09 1.09
N LEU A 70 24.83 21.30 0.03
CA LEU A 70 25.94 21.11 -0.91
C LEU A 70 26.25 22.38 -1.72
N MET A 71 25.24 23.17 -2.07
CA MET A 71 25.45 24.46 -2.76
C MET A 71 26.02 25.54 -1.84
N PHE A 72 25.73 25.50 -0.54
CA PHE A 72 26.22 26.50 0.42
C PHE A 72 27.66 26.22 0.91
N ASN A 73 28.15 24.98 0.76
CA ASN A 73 29.50 24.57 1.18
C ASN A 73 30.53 24.59 0.01
N ARG A 74 30.23 25.31 -1.07
CA ARG A 74 31.13 25.60 -2.19
C ARG A 74 31.36 27.09 -2.28
#